data_AF-A0A357ZE52-F1
#
_entry.id   AF-A0A357ZE52-F1
#
_cell.length_a   1.000
_cell.length_b   1.000
_cell.length_c   1.000
_cell.angle_alpha   90.00
_cell.angle_beta   90.00
_cell.angle_gamma   90.00
#
_symmetry.space_group_name_H-M   'P 1'
#
loop_
_entity.id
_entity.type
_entity.pdbx_description
1 polymer ?
#
loop_
_entity_poly.entity_id
_entity_poly.type
_entity_poly.pdbx_seq_one_letter_code
_entity_poly.pdbx_strand_id
1 'polypeptide(L)'
;MLSALWEKEKKDTMELMKPFVLHSVWKTTPVNNEVVDSEVSAQLSAGFGFSPIPYSVLRKIFARLAREKILRKVNGRFILDLDIRNKCFDIDSKYERTRKETNLVVTALTTYLNEKREKLAEKLIRIGANKCGARVRKKEVDRANNILQSHK
;
A
#
# COMPACT_ATOMS: atom_id res chain seq x y z
N MET A 1 -4.48 9.35 2.35
CA MET A 1 -3.20 10.05 2.06
C MET A 1 -3.43 11.34 1.26
N LEU A 2 -4.09 11.29 0.09
CA LEU A 2 -4.41 12.49 -0.70
C LEU A 2 -5.28 13.51 0.05
N SER A 3 -6.23 13.06 0.87
CA SER A 3 -7.09 13.92 1.70
C SER A 3 -6.31 14.73 2.74
N ALA A 4 -5.27 14.17 3.34
CA ALA A 4 -4.40 14.89 4.29
C ALA A 4 -3.45 15.89 3.58
N LEU A 5 -3.09 15.63 2.31
CA LEU A 5 -2.34 16.59 1.48
C LEU A 5 -3.23 17.76 1.02
N TRP A 6 -4.50 17.46 0.71
CA TRP A 6 -5.51 18.43 0.29
C TRP A 6 -5.75 19.52 1.34
N GLU A 7 -5.94 19.11 2.59
CA GLU A 7 -6.22 20.02 3.71
C GLU A 7 -5.05 20.96 4.01
N LYS A 8 -3.82 20.51 3.73
CA LYS A 8 -2.59 21.22 4.10
C LYS A 8 -2.13 22.22 3.04
N GLU A 9 -2.32 21.94 1.75
CA GLU A 9 -1.75 22.77 0.67
C GLU A 9 -2.74 23.71 -0.03
N LYS A 10 -4.06 23.55 0.15
CA LYS A 10 -5.10 24.30 -0.62
C LYS A 10 -4.87 24.31 -2.15
N LYS A 11 -4.16 23.32 -2.69
CA LYS A 11 -3.89 23.19 -4.12
C LYS A 11 -5.02 22.42 -4.81
N ASP A 12 -5.27 22.78 -6.06
CA ASP A 12 -6.16 22.04 -6.96
C ASP A 12 -5.70 20.57 -7.07
N THR A 13 -6.65 19.63 -7.10
CA THR A 13 -6.42 18.19 -7.23
C THR A 13 -5.50 17.85 -8.40
N MET A 14 -5.65 18.56 -9.52
CA MET A 14 -4.78 18.38 -10.69
C MET A 14 -3.33 18.81 -10.45
N GLU A 15 -3.07 19.79 -9.57
CA GLU A 15 -1.70 20.13 -9.16
C GLU A 15 -1.10 19.09 -8.22
N LEU A 16 -1.90 18.53 -7.32
CA LEU A 16 -1.47 17.43 -6.47
C LEU A 16 -1.07 16.20 -7.30
N MET A 17 -1.73 15.97 -8.43
CA MET A 17 -1.42 14.86 -9.34
C MET A 17 -0.21 15.12 -10.25
N LYS A 18 0.14 16.38 -10.50
CA LYS A 18 1.20 16.77 -11.43
C LYS A 18 2.54 16.06 -11.21
N PRO A 19 3.10 15.95 -9.99
CA PRO A 19 4.40 15.28 -9.79
C PRO A 19 4.37 13.80 -10.19
N PHE A 20 3.26 13.09 -9.96
CA PHE A 20 3.11 11.68 -10.32
C PHE A 20 2.98 11.50 -11.83
N VAL A 21 2.21 12.38 -12.48
CA VAL A 21 2.07 12.40 -13.95
C VAL A 21 3.41 12.72 -14.59
N LEU A 22 4.13 13.72 -14.07
CA LEU A 22 5.45 14.11 -14.55
C LEU A 22 6.46 12.96 -14.49
N HIS A 23 6.50 12.25 -13.36
CA HIS A 23 7.34 11.07 -13.18
C HIS A 23 6.97 9.94 -14.16
N SER A 24 5.68 9.70 -14.35
CA SER A 24 5.18 8.67 -15.26
C SER A 24 5.54 8.97 -16.71
N VAL A 25 5.43 10.24 -17.14
CA VAL A 25 5.88 10.71 -18.46
C VAL A 25 7.38 10.47 -18.63
N TRP A 26 8.19 10.81 -17.63
CA TRP A 26 9.64 10.59 -17.69
C TRP A 26 10.03 9.11 -17.83
N LYS A 27 9.32 8.20 -17.17
CA LYS A 27 9.59 6.75 -17.26
C LYS A 27 9.13 6.12 -18.57
N THR A 28 8.12 6.69 -19.22
CA THR A 28 7.47 6.09 -20.41
C THR A 28 7.93 6.74 -21.71
N THR A 29 8.28 8.02 -21.70
CA THR A 29 8.51 8.80 -22.91
C THR A 29 9.95 9.33 -22.98
N PRO A 30 10.72 9.02 -24.04
CA PRO A 30 12.01 9.65 -24.30
C PRO A 30 11.88 11.16 -24.57
N VAL A 31 12.95 11.91 -24.35
CA VAL A 31 12.99 13.32 -24.75
C VAL A 31 12.80 13.44 -26.27
N ASN A 32 12.05 14.45 -26.70
CA ASN A 32 11.59 14.71 -28.06
C ASN A 32 10.57 13.73 -28.64
N ASN A 33 10.05 12.79 -27.85
CA ASN A 33 8.99 11.88 -28.30
C ASN A 33 7.61 12.26 -27.79
N GLU A 34 6.60 11.74 -28.49
CA GLU A 34 5.18 11.92 -28.14
C GLU A 34 4.84 11.20 -26.83
N VAL A 35 4.12 11.91 -25.95
CA VAL A 35 3.56 11.36 -24.72
C VAL A 35 2.27 10.60 -25.06
N VAL A 36 2.24 9.31 -24.74
CA VAL A 36 1.10 8.43 -25.01
C VAL A 36 0.22 8.31 -23.75
N ASP A 37 -1.04 8.75 -23.84
CA ASP A 37 -2.00 8.79 -22.72
C ASP A 37 -2.12 7.42 -22.00
N SER A 38 -2.19 6.33 -22.77
CA SER A 38 -2.37 4.96 -22.25
C SER A 38 -1.15 4.47 -21.47
N GLU A 39 0.06 4.78 -21.93
CA GLU A 39 1.31 4.38 -21.27
C GLU A 39 1.47 5.12 -19.93
N VAL A 40 1.19 6.43 -19.93
CA VAL A 40 1.23 7.24 -18.71
C VAL A 40 0.18 6.74 -17.71
N SER A 41 -1.03 6.41 -18.15
CA SER A 41 -2.07 5.87 -17.29
C SER A 41 -1.71 4.49 -16.71
N ALA A 42 -1.11 3.62 -17.53
CA ALA A 42 -0.64 2.32 -17.09
C ALA A 42 0.47 2.46 -16.03
N GLN A 43 1.41 3.38 -16.25
CA GLN A 43 2.49 3.65 -15.32
C GLN A 43 2.02 4.28 -14.00
N LEU A 44 1.01 5.14 -14.03
CA LEU A 44 0.38 5.68 -12.82
C LEU A 44 -0.29 4.58 -11.98
N SER A 45 -0.93 3.62 -12.66
CA SER A 45 -1.60 2.50 -12.01
C SER A 45 -0.57 1.53 -11.41
N ALA A 46 0.45 1.15 -12.19
CA ALA A 46 1.47 0.19 -11.76
C ALA A 46 2.44 0.77 -10.73
N GLY A 47 2.87 2.03 -10.90
CA GLY A 47 3.90 2.67 -10.08
C GLY A 47 3.35 3.27 -8.78
N PHE A 48 2.13 3.81 -8.80
CA PHE A 48 1.58 4.57 -7.67
C PHE A 48 0.22 4.07 -7.19
N GLY A 49 -0.35 3.02 -7.82
CA GLY A 49 -1.62 2.44 -7.40
C GLY A 49 -2.83 3.32 -7.66
N PHE A 50 -2.75 4.27 -8.60
CA PHE A 50 -3.93 5.04 -8.99
C PHE A 50 -4.96 4.16 -9.70
N SER A 51 -6.24 4.41 -9.43
CA SER A 51 -7.33 3.92 -10.29
C SER A 51 -7.21 4.53 -11.70
N PRO A 52 -7.77 3.90 -12.74
CA PRO A 52 -7.75 4.45 -14.09
C PRO A 52 -8.22 5.90 -14.14
N ILE A 53 -7.33 6.81 -14.53
CA ILE A 53 -7.62 8.24 -14.60
C ILE A 53 -8.19 8.54 -15.99
N PRO A 54 -9.31 9.28 -16.11
CA PRO A 54 -9.84 9.66 -17.42
C PRO A 54 -8.80 10.45 -18.22
N TYR A 55 -8.65 10.12 -19.51
CA TYR A 55 -7.66 10.78 -20.39
C TYR A 55 -7.90 12.28 -20.53
N SER A 56 -9.14 12.74 -20.39
CA SER A 56 -9.47 14.17 -20.34
C SER A 56 -8.81 14.89 -19.17
N VAL A 57 -8.65 14.23 -18.02
CA VAL A 57 -7.94 14.76 -16.84
C VAL A 57 -6.44 14.75 -17.09
N LEU A 58 -5.89 13.65 -17.62
CA LEU A 58 -4.46 13.59 -17.98
C LEU A 58 -4.08 14.69 -18.97
N ARG A 59 -4.89 14.91 -20.01
CA ARG A 59 -4.67 15.97 -21.00
C ARG A 59 -4.73 17.38 -20.40
N LYS A 60 -5.58 17.61 -19.38
CA LYS A 60 -5.58 18.89 -18.64
C LYS A 60 -4.27 19.08 -17.86
N ILE A 61 -3.74 18.01 -17.26
CA ILE A 61 -2.45 18.05 -16.56
C ILE A 61 -1.31 18.26 -17.57
N PHE A 62 -1.31 17.58 -18.71
CA PHE A 62 -0.34 17.80 -19.79
C PHE A 62 -0.37 19.23 -20.32
N ALA A 63 -1.56 19.83 -20.45
CA ALA A 63 -1.68 21.23 -20.82
C ALA A 63 -1.04 22.18 -19.79
N ARG A 64 -1.07 21.85 -18.50
CA ARG A 64 -0.35 22.62 -17.46
C ARG A 64 1.16 22.43 -17.57
N LEU A 65 1.62 21.20 -17.73
CA LEU A 65 3.04 20.89 -17.98
C LEU A 65 3.58 21.58 -19.23
N ALA A 66 2.74 21.77 -20.25
CA ALA A 66 3.10 22.50 -21.44
C ALA A 66 3.27 24.01 -21.20
N ARG A 67 2.45 24.61 -20.33
CA ARG A 67 2.62 26.02 -19.90
C ARG A 67 3.93 26.21 -19.13
N GLU A 68 4.38 25.19 -18.42
CA GLU A 68 5.65 25.15 -17.70
C GLU A 68 6.86 24.82 -18.58
N LYS A 69 6.67 24.70 -19.91
CA LYS A 69 7.71 24.37 -20.90
C LYS A 69 8.38 23.01 -20.65
N ILE A 70 7.70 22.09 -19.97
CA ILE A 70 8.16 20.71 -19.81
C ILE A 70 7.74 19.89 -21.04
N LEU A 71 6.49 20.09 -21.47
CA LEU A 71 5.95 19.50 -22.69
C LEU A 71 5.77 20.58 -23.76
N ARG A 72 5.90 20.18 -25.03
CA ARG A 72 5.56 21.00 -26.18
C ARG A 72 4.29 20.45 -26.82
N LYS A 73 3.31 21.33 -27.08
CA LYS A 73 2.09 20.95 -27.80
C LYS A 73 2.30 21.17 -29.30
N VAL A 74 2.18 20.10 -30.09
CA VAL A 74 2.30 20.16 -31.57
C VAL A 74 1.11 19.40 -32.16
N ASN A 75 0.32 20.06 -33.01
CA ASN A 75 -0.83 19.45 -33.71
C ASN A 75 -1.80 18.67 -32.80
N GLY A 76 -2.04 19.17 -31.58
CA GLY A 76 -2.93 18.53 -30.59
C GLY A 76 -2.30 17.39 -29.79
N ARG A 77 -1.03 17.05 -30.07
CA ARG A 77 -0.22 16.06 -29.34
C ARG A 77 0.75 16.74 -28.38
N PHE A 78 1.20 16.02 -27.38
CA PHE A 78 2.18 16.49 -26.41
C PHE A 78 3.51 15.77 -26.63
N ILE A 79 4.60 16.52 -26.71
CA ILE A 79 5.96 16.01 -26.91
C ILE A 79 6.79 16.40 -25.68
N LEU A 80 7.59 15.48 -25.14
CA LEU A 80 8.50 15.81 -24.05
C LEU A 80 9.66 16.67 -24.57
N ASP A 81 9.79 17.91 -24.08
CA ASP A 81 10.77 18.87 -24.62
C ASP A 81 11.99 19.04 -23.71
N LEU A 82 11.80 18.85 -22.40
CA LEU A 82 12.83 19.04 -21.38
C LEU A 82 13.25 17.71 -20.73
N ASP A 83 14.55 17.51 -20.54
CA ASP A 83 15.03 16.42 -19.67
C ASP A 83 14.71 16.76 -18.19
N ILE A 84 13.77 16.00 -17.64
CA ILE A 84 13.22 16.15 -16.30
C ILE A 84 13.81 15.15 -15.30
N ARG A 85 14.90 14.47 -15.66
CA ARG A 85 15.58 13.47 -14.82
C ARG A 85 15.89 13.98 -13.41
N ASN A 86 16.43 15.18 -13.27
CA ASN A 86 16.77 15.76 -11.95
C ASN A 86 15.53 15.97 -11.08
N LYS A 87 14.41 16.45 -11.65
CA LYS A 87 13.14 16.63 -10.92
C LYS A 87 12.52 15.29 -10.51
N CYS A 88 12.69 14.25 -11.33
CA CYS A 88 12.15 12.93 -11.05
C CYS A 88 13.00 12.16 -10.03
N PHE A 89 14.31 12.43 -9.95
CA PHE A 89 15.20 11.83 -8.96
C PHE A 89 14.78 12.13 -7.51
N ASP A 90 14.32 13.35 -7.24
CA ASP A 90 13.79 13.74 -5.93
C ASP A 90 12.50 12.99 -5.58
N ILE A 91 11.69 12.65 -6.58
CA ILE A 91 10.46 11.87 -6.39
C ILE A 91 10.81 10.41 -6.12
N ASP A 92 11.73 9.83 -6.91
CA ASP A 92 12.20 8.45 -6.73
C ASP A 92 12.84 8.25 -5.35
N SER A 93 13.70 9.18 -4.91
CA SER A 93 14.35 9.09 -3.60
C SER A 93 13.36 9.21 -2.44
N LYS A 94 12.38 10.12 -2.51
CA LYS A 94 11.30 10.23 -1.52
C LYS A 94 10.42 8.98 -1.50
N TYR A 95 10.05 8.46 -2.67
CA TYR A 95 9.25 7.25 -2.79
C TYR A 95 9.95 6.06 -2.14
N GLU A 96 11.23 5.83 -2.46
CA GLU A 96 12.00 4.73 -1.87
C GLU A 96 12.18 4.87 -0.36
N ARG A 97 12.37 6.11 0.12
CA ARG A 97 12.43 6.37 1.57
C ARG A 97 11.11 6.02 2.25
N THR A 98 9.99 6.55 1.76
CA THR A 98 8.67 6.27 2.34
C THR A 98 8.32 4.79 2.25
N ARG A 99 8.69 4.11 1.16
CA ARG A 99 8.51 2.67 1.00
C ARG A 99 9.28 1.88 2.06
N LYS A 100 10.54 2.23 2.31
CA LYS A 100 11.35 1.61 3.37
C LYS A 100 10.73 1.82 4.75
N GLU A 101 10.37 3.06 5.08
CA GLU A 101 9.73 3.41 6.35
C GLU A 101 8.41 2.65 6.54
N THR A 102 7.57 2.57 5.50
CA THR A 102 6.31 1.82 5.54
C THR A 102 6.55 0.32 5.74
N ASN A 103 7.53 -0.27 5.03
CA ASN A 103 7.87 -1.68 5.16
C ASN A 103 8.35 -2.03 6.57
N LEU A 104 9.12 -1.14 7.22
CA LEU A 104 9.52 -1.33 8.61
C LEU A 104 8.32 -1.42 9.54
N VAL A 105 7.37 -0.49 9.41
CA VAL A 105 6.14 -0.48 10.22
C VAL A 105 5.29 -1.71 9.95
N VAL A 106 5.09 -2.08 8.68
CA VAL A 106 4.33 -3.28 8.29
C VAL A 106 4.97 -4.54 8.85
N THR A 107 6.29 -4.65 8.78
CA THR A 107 7.03 -5.81 9.31
C THR A 107 6.87 -5.89 10.82
N ALA A 108 7.10 -4.78 11.54
CA ALA A 108 6.94 -4.71 12.98
C ALA A 108 5.52 -5.09 13.44
N LEU A 109 4.49 -4.57 12.75
CA LEU A 109 3.10 -4.90 13.03
C LEU A 109 2.79 -6.38 12.74
N THR A 110 3.29 -6.90 11.63
CA THR A 110 3.10 -8.31 11.25
C THR A 110 3.72 -9.24 12.28
N THR A 111 4.95 -8.95 12.71
CA THR A 111 5.64 -9.69 13.77
C THR A 111 4.84 -9.64 15.07
N TYR A 112 4.42 -8.44 15.51
CA TYR A 112 3.62 -8.29 16.73
C TYR A 112 2.31 -9.09 16.70
N LEU A 113 1.59 -9.03 15.57
CA LEU A 113 0.32 -9.76 15.41
C LEU A 113 0.54 -11.28 15.40
N ASN A 114 1.61 -11.76 14.76
CA ASN A 114 1.96 -13.17 14.73
C ASN A 114 2.33 -13.70 16.12
N GLU A 115 3.19 -13.00 16.86
CA GLU A 115 3.56 -13.37 18.23
C GLU A 115 2.33 -13.41 19.16
N LYS A 116 1.43 -12.44 19.01
CA LYS A 116 0.20 -12.39 19.82
C LYS A 116 -0.74 -13.55 19.48
N ARG A 117 -0.83 -13.92 18.19
CA ARG A 117 -1.62 -15.07 17.74
C ARG A 117 -1.07 -16.38 18.31
N GLU A 118 0.25 -16.55 18.31
CA GLU A 118 0.92 -17.74 18.88
C GLU A 118 0.67 -17.85 20.39
N LYS A 119 0.86 -16.75 21.13
CA LYS A 119 0.56 -16.70 22.58
C LYS A 119 -0.90 -17.03 22.89
N LEU A 120 -1.83 -16.63 22.03
CA LEU A 120 -3.25 -16.99 22.17
C LEU A 120 -3.48 -18.48 21.88
N ALA A 121 -2.86 -19.04 20.84
CA ALA A 121 -2.94 -20.45 20.52
C ALA A 121 -2.41 -21.32 21.68
N GLU A 122 -1.26 -20.96 22.25
CA GLU A 122 -0.69 -21.64 23.43
C GLU A 122 -1.61 -21.60 24.64
N LYS A 123 -2.22 -20.44 24.94
CA LYS A 123 -3.19 -20.31 26.04
C LYS A 123 -4.40 -21.22 25.82
N LEU A 124 -4.93 -21.30 24.60
CA LEU A 124 -6.06 -22.16 24.28
C LEU A 124 -5.71 -23.65 24.42
N ILE A 125 -4.52 -24.06 23.96
CA ILE A 125 -4.02 -25.43 24.14
C ILE A 125 -3.90 -25.77 25.63
N ARG A 126 -3.32 -24.87 26.45
CA ARG A 126 -3.21 -25.08 27.91
C ARG A 126 -4.57 -25.19 28.60
N ILE A 127 -5.54 -24.36 28.22
CA ILE A 127 -6.91 -24.42 28.76
C ILE A 127 -7.58 -25.76 28.36
N GLY A 128 -7.41 -26.19 27.11
CA GLY A 128 -7.92 -27.48 26.62
C GLY A 128 -7.32 -28.66 27.37
N ALA A 129 -6.00 -28.68 27.55
CA ALA A 129 -5.28 -29.72 28.28
C ALA A 129 -5.71 -29.80 29.75
N ASN A 130 -5.86 -28.65 30.43
CA ASN A 130 -6.33 -28.60 31.81
C ASN A 130 -7.78 -29.08 31.96
N LYS A 131 -8.67 -28.75 31.01
CA LYS A 131 -10.06 -29.24 31.00
C LYS A 131 -10.13 -30.76 30.76
N CYS A 132 -9.31 -31.31 29.87
CA CYS A 132 -9.20 -32.76 29.67
C CYS A 132 -8.68 -33.47 30.93
N GLY A 133 -7.60 -32.96 31.53
CA GLY A 133 -7.02 -33.54 32.76
C GLY A 133 -7.95 -33.47 33.97
N ALA A 134 -8.77 -32.42 34.09
CA ALA A 134 -9.80 -32.32 35.13
C ALA A 134 -10.95 -33.32 34.91
N ARG A 135 -11.33 -33.58 33.66
CA ARG A 135 -12.40 -34.51 33.29
C ARG A 135 -12.02 -35.97 33.51
N VAL A 136 -10.75 -36.32 33.26
CA VAL A 136 -10.21 -37.66 33.52
C VAL A 136 -10.15 -37.93 35.03
N ARG A 137 -9.59 -36.99 35.82
CA ARG A 137 -9.54 -37.11 37.28
C ARG A 137 -10.93 -37.23 37.91
N LYS A 138 -11.92 -36.48 37.41
CA LYS A 138 -13.31 -36.59 37.88
C LYS A 138 -13.91 -37.98 37.59
N LYS A 139 -13.70 -38.52 36.38
CA LYS A 139 -14.14 -39.89 36.03
C LYS A 139 -13.47 -40.99 36.86
N GLU A 140 -12.20 -40.82 37.23
CA GLU A 140 -11.48 -41.77 38.09
C GLU A 140 -11.99 -41.72 39.53
N VAL A 141 -12.24 -40.53 40.08
CA VAL A 141 -12.83 -40.36 41.41
C VAL A 141 -14.25 -40.92 41.47
N ASP A 142 -15.07 -40.68 40.45
CA ASP A 142 -16.44 -41.19 40.36
C ASP A 142 -16.46 -42.74 40.26
N ARG A 143 -15.49 -43.34 39.54
CA ARG A 143 -15.32 -44.81 39.50
C ARG A 143 -14.88 -45.39 40.84
N ALA A 144 -13.92 -44.76 41.51
CA ALA A 144 -13.43 -45.22 42.82
C ALA A 144 -14.54 -45.19 43.88
N ASN A 145 -15.36 -44.14 43.88
CA ASN A 145 -16.49 -44.01 44.80
C ASN A 145 -17.60 -45.05 44.53
N ASN A 146 -17.89 -45.37 43.27
CA ASN A 146 -18.86 -46.43 42.93
C ASN A 146 -18.40 -47.82 43.38
N ILE A 147 -17.11 -48.13 43.27
CA ILE A 147 -16.55 -49.40 43.75
C ILE A 147 -16.68 -49.52 45.28
N LEU A 148 -16.41 -48.44 46.01
CA LEU A 148 -16.56 -48.39 47.47
C LEU A 148 -18.01 -48.51 47.95
N GLN A 149 -18.99 -48.05 47.16
CA GLN A 149 -20.41 -48.20 47.48
C GLN A 149 -20.96 -49.60 47.16
N SER A 150 -20.33 -50.36 46.26
CA SER A 150 -20.75 -51.73 45.92
C SER A 150 -20.28 -52.83 46.89
N HIS A 151 -19.45 -52.47 47.87
CA HIS A 151 -18.91 -53.37 48.91
C HIS A 151 -19.46 -53.09 50.32
N LYS A 152 -20.56 -52.34 50.42
CA LYS A 152 -21.39 -52.22 51.63
C LYS A 152 -22.75 -52.84 51.37
#